data_AF-K0REI1-F1
#
_entry.id   AF-K0REI1-F1
#
_cell.length_a   1.000
_cell.length_b   1.000
_cell.length_c   1.000
_cell.angle_alpha   90.00
_cell.angle_beta   90.00
_cell.angle_gamma   90.00
#
_symmetry.space_group_name_H-M   'P 1'
#
loop_
_entity.id
_entity.type
_entity.pdbx_description
1 polymer ?
#
loop_
_entity_poly.entity_id
_entity_poly.type
_entity_poly.pdbx_seq_one_letter_code
_entity_poly.pdbx_strand_id
1 'polypeptide(L)'
;SLALVYGRDMFLNVPLIADWHTIATRREQLVNENLRRQNLKRRTYDYKVNDQMLKKVYKPTKLGQRTTGPYSITRVHVNGNVTLQLNPNVTERINIRRIQPYRG
;
A
#
# COMPACT_ATOMS: atom_id res chain seq x y z
N SER A 1 -15.54 15.71 32.11
CA SER A 1 -16.54 16.46 31.30
C SER A 1 -17.31 15.49 30.43
N LEU A 2 -18.55 15.21 30.82
CA LEU A 2 -19.40 14.09 30.39
C LEU A 2 -20.03 14.28 28.98
N ALA A 3 -19.32 14.92 28.04
CA ALA A 3 -19.84 15.28 26.71
C ALA A 3 -19.29 14.39 25.57
N LEU A 4 -18.28 13.55 25.85
CA LEU A 4 -17.68 12.64 24.87
C LEU A 4 -18.45 11.32 24.70
N VAL A 5 -19.46 11.05 25.54
CA VAL A 5 -20.13 9.73 25.60
C VAL A 5 -21.55 9.76 25.04
N TYR A 6 -22.21 10.91 24.99
CA TYR A 6 -23.60 11.00 24.52
C TYR A 6 -23.68 12.03 23.42
N GLY A 7 -23.72 11.53 22.19
CA GLY A 7 -23.87 12.33 21.00
C GLY A 7 -25.21 13.10 20.93
N ARG A 8 -25.33 14.21 21.65
CA ARG A 8 -26.39 15.21 21.54
C ARG A 8 -25.78 16.60 21.75
N ASP A 9 -26.06 17.50 20.81
CA ASP A 9 -25.88 18.94 20.98
C ASP A 9 -27.05 19.50 21.81
N MET A 10 -26.78 20.34 22.81
CA MET A 10 -27.78 20.73 23.82
C MET A 10 -28.69 21.90 23.39
N PHE A 11 -28.62 22.36 22.13
CA PHE A 11 -29.34 23.56 21.67
C PHE A 11 -30.12 23.41 20.35
N LEU A 12 -29.90 22.36 19.54
CA LEU A 12 -30.68 22.13 18.31
C LEU A 12 -31.24 20.71 18.24
N ASN A 13 -32.55 20.59 17.99
CA ASN A 13 -33.25 19.33 17.76
C ASN A 13 -33.02 18.82 16.32
N VAL A 14 -31.74 18.62 15.95
CA VAL A 14 -31.31 18.03 14.67
C VAL A 14 -30.51 16.76 14.99
N PRO A 15 -30.79 15.61 14.35
CA PRO A 15 -30.14 14.36 14.75
C PRO A 15 -28.65 14.37 14.41
N LEU A 16 -27.80 14.33 15.45
CA LEU A 16 -26.35 14.13 15.34
C LEU A 16 -25.98 12.88 14.50
N ILE A 17 -26.89 11.91 14.40
CA ILE A 17 -26.77 10.71 13.56
C ILE A 17 -26.57 11.07 12.07
N ALA A 18 -27.18 12.16 11.60
CA ALA A 18 -26.99 12.66 10.24
C ALA A 18 -25.54 13.14 9.99
N ASP A 19 -24.92 13.77 10.98
CA ASP A 19 -23.54 14.23 10.88
C ASP A 19 -22.55 13.05 10.88
N TRP A 20 -22.73 12.07 11.78
CA TRP A 20 -21.89 10.86 11.78
C TRP A 20 -21.94 10.08 10.47
N HIS A 21 -23.13 9.93 9.88
CA HIS A 21 -23.28 9.26 8.59
C HIS A 21 -22.59 10.04 7.46
N THR A 22 -22.73 11.36 7.43
CA THR A 22 -22.05 12.19 6.43
C THR A 22 -20.52 12.21 6.61
N ILE A 23 -20.02 12.24 7.84
CA ILE A 23 -18.59 12.13 8.16
C ILE A 23 -18.03 10.77 7.72
N ALA A 24 -18.75 9.68 8.04
CA ALA A 24 -18.35 8.33 7.62
C ALA A 24 -18.31 8.20 6.10
N THR A 25 -19.35 8.66 5.42
CA THR A 25 -19.47 8.63 3.96
C THR A 25 -18.35 9.42 3.29
N ARG A 26 -18.03 10.63 3.80
CA ARG A 26 -16.90 11.42 3.29
C ARG A 26 -15.57 10.71 3.47
N ARG A 27 -15.34 10.07 4.62
CA ARG A 27 -14.11 9.27 4.85
C ARG A 27 -14.01 8.10 3.88
N GLU A 28 -15.10 7.36 3.66
CA GLU A 28 -15.14 6.27 2.70
C GLU A 28 -14.84 6.74 1.27
N GLN A 29 -15.45 7.85 0.84
CA GLN A 29 -15.17 8.44 -0.48
C GLN A 29 -13.70 8.80 -0.66
N LEU A 30 -13.06 9.39 0.35
CA LEU A 30 -11.64 9.73 0.33
C LEU A 30 -10.76 8.48 0.25
N VAL A 31 -11.08 7.43 1.03
CA VAL A 31 -10.37 6.14 0.99
C VAL A 31 -10.50 5.50 -0.38
N ASN A 32 -11.71 5.48 -0.94
CA ASN A 32 -11.99 4.88 -2.24
C ASN A 32 -11.28 5.62 -3.38
N GLU A 33 -11.30 6.95 -3.39
CA GLU A 33 -10.59 7.73 -4.40
C GLU A 33 -9.06 7.57 -4.28
N ASN A 34 -8.52 7.48 -3.06
CA ASN A 34 -7.11 7.18 -2.85
C ASN A 34 -6.76 5.77 -3.37
N LEU A 35 -7.60 4.77 -3.11
CA LEU A 35 -7.42 3.41 -3.64
C LEU A 35 -7.46 3.42 -5.17
N ARG A 36 -8.42 4.13 -5.77
CA ARG A 36 -8.58 4.27 -7.22
C ARG A 36 -7.34 4.88 -7.85
N ARG A 37 -6.83 6.00 -7.31
CA ARG A 37 -5.59 6.66 -7.79
C ARG A 37 -4.37 5.76 -7.65
N GLN A 38 -4.26 5.01 -6.55
CA GLN A 38 -3.17 4.05 -6.37
C GLN A 38 -3.24 2.90 -7.38
N ASN A 39 -4.43 2.36 -7.63
CA ASN A 39 -4.64 1.29 -8.60
C ASN A 39 -4.39 1.76 -10.03
N LEU A 40 -4.81 2.99 -10.39
CA LEU A 40 -4.55 3.56 -11.71
C LEU A 40 -3.05 3.71 -12.02
N LYS A 41 -2.23 3.97 -11.01
CA LYS A 41 -0.76 4.05 -11.13
C LYS A 41 -0.10 2.67 -11.21
N ARG A 42 -0.82 1.56 -11.03
CA ARG A 42 -0.24 0.21 -11.16
C ARG A 42 0.02 -0.09 -12.62
N ARG A 43 1.28 -0.33 -12.95
CA ARG A 43 1.65 -0.98 -14.21
C ARG A 43 1.20 -2.44 -14.11
N THR A 44 0.44 -2.91 -15.08
CA THR A 44 0.15 -4.33 -15.25
C THR A 44 1.45 -5.05 -15.61
N TYR A 45 1.99 -5.77 -14.63
CA TYR A 45 3.09 -6.70 -14.82
C TYR A 45 2.70 -7.99 -14.12
N ASP A 46 2.62 -9.07 -14.88
CA ASP A 46 2.27 -10.39 -14.36
C ASP A 46 3.54 -11.06 -13.82
N TYR A 47 3.80 -10.85 -12.54
CA TYR A 47 4.95 -11.42 -11.84
C TYR A 47 4.87 -12.95 -11.81
N LYS A 48 5.98 -13.62 -12.10
CA LYS A 48 6.12 -15.08 -12.12
C LYS A 48 7.31 -15.53 -11.28
N VAL A 49 7.28 -16.79 -10.86
CA VAL A 49 8.44 -17.45 -10.24
C VAL A 49 9.61 -17.44 -11.23
N ASN A 50 10.81 -17.25 -10.72
CA ASN A 50 12.09 -17.06 -11.44
C ASN A 50 12.26 -15.71 -12.16
N ASP A 51 11.26 -14.83 -12.19
CA ASP A 51 11.49 -13.48 -12.71
C ASP A 51 12.55 -12.75 -11.89
N GLN A 52 13.44 -12.03 -12.58
CA GLN A 52 14.52 -11.24 -12.00
C GLN A 52 14.04 -9.83 -11.67
N MET A 53 14.13 -9.45 -10.40
CA MET A 53 13.60 -8.20 -9.88
C MET A 53 14.67 -7.36 -9.21
N LEU A 54 14.62 -6.05 -9.44
CA LEU A 54 15.38 -5.06 -8.70
C LEU A 54 14.57 -4.59 -7.48
N LYS A 55 15.16 -4.64 -6.29
CA LYS A 55 14.57 -4.17 -5.03
C LYS A 55 14.90 -2.70 -4.80
N LYS A 56 13.92 -1.84 -4.52
CA LYS A 56 14.14 -0.42 -4.21
C LYS A 56 14.78 -0.24 -2.82
N VAL A 57 15.88 0.53 -2.78
CA VAL A 57 16.56 0.90 -1.54
C VAL A 57 15.69 1.85 -0.71
N TYR A 58 15.68 1.66 0.60
CA TYR A 58 15.00 2.57 1.52
C TYR A 58 15.86 3.82 1.75
N LYS A 59 15.27 5.01 1.56
CA LYS A 59 15.95 6.31 1.73
C LYS A 59 17.33 6.39 1.03
N PRO A 60 17.38 6.26 -0.31
CA PRO A 60 18.64 6.41 -1.02
C PRO A 60 19.19 7.83 -0.86
N THR A 61 20.51 7.99 -0.87
CA THR A 61 21.16 9.29 -0.97
C THR A 61 20.92 9.90 -2.36
N LYS A 62 21.11 11.22 -2.50
CA LYS A 62 20.81 11.94 -3.76
C LYS A 62 21.51 11.34 -4.99
N LEU A 63 22.75 10.87 -4.80
CA LEU A 63 23.59 10.24 -5.82
C LEU A 63 23.71 8.71 -5.66
N GLY A 64 23.07 8.13 -4.65
CA GLY A 64 23.20 6.71 -4.32
C GLY A 64 22.41 5.80 -5.26
N GLN A 65 22.83 4.54 -5.34
CA GLN A 65 22.09 3.50 -6.06
C GLN A 65 20.68 3.37 -5.48
N ARG A 66 19.66 3.41 -6.35
CA ARG A 66 18.26 3.39 -5.94
C ARG A 66 17.67 1.99 -5.81
N THR A 67 18.39 0.99 -6.30
CA THR A 67 17.95 -0.41 -6.33
C THR A 67 19.08 -1.39 -6.07
N THR A 68 18.78 -2.55 -5.50
CA THR A 68 19.69 -3.69 -5.34
C THR A 68 19.17 -4.92 -6.08
N GLY A 69 20.05 -5.91 -6.28
CA GLY A 69 19.75 -7.14 -7.02
C GLY A 69 20.52 -7.20 -8.35
N PRO A 70 20.05 -8.00 -9.33
CA PRO A 70 18.73 -8.63 -9.39
C PRO A 70 18.53 -9.80 -8.42
N TYR A 71 17.29 -10.02 -8.00
CA TYR A 71 16.87 -11.14 -7.16
C TYR A 71 15.73 -11.91 -7.83
N SER A 72 15.75 -13.22 -7.74
CA SER A 72 14.70 -14.06 -8.34
C SER A 72 13.49 -14.18 -7.41
N ILE A 73 12.28 -14.12 -7.98
CA ILE A 73 11.05 -14.45 -7.27
C ILE A 73 11.00 -15.97 -7.04
N THR A 74 10.86 -16.40 -5.79
CA THR A 74 10.63 -17.81 -5.44
C THR A 74 9.15 -18.13 -5.28
N ARG A 75 8.32 -17.12 -4.95
CA ARG A 75 6.87 -17.29 -4.78
C ARG A 75 6.10 -16.01 -5.07
N VAL A 76 4.99 -16.13 -5.79
CA VAL A 76 4.02 -15.05 -6.00
C VAL A 76 2.81 -15.29 -5.10
N HIS A 77 2.32 -14.24 -4.45
CA HIS A 77 1.17 -14.31 -3.53
C HIS A 77 0.00 -13.47 -4.06
N VAL A 78 -1.23 -13.89 -3.74
CA VAL A 78 -2.45 -13.25 -4.22
C VAL A 78 -2.64 -11.80 -3.72
N ASN A 79 -1.96 -11.41 -2.63
CA ASN A 79 -2.13 -10.10 -1.98
C ASN A 79 -1.14 -9.02 -2.45
N GLY A 80 -0.58 -9.14 -3.66
CA GLY A 80 0.37 -8.16 -4.21
C GLY A 80 1.73 -8.16 -3.50
N ASN A 81 2.12 -9.30 -2.94
CA ASN A 81 3.46 -9.53 -2.42
C ASN A 81 4.11 -10.68 -3.17
N VAL A 82 5.44 -10.68 -3.19
CA VAL A 82 6.27 -11.76 -3.72
C VAL A 82 7.33 -12.11 -2.69
N THR A 83 7.86 -13.32 -2.75
CA THR A 83 9.05 -13.71 -2.00
C THR A 83 10.25 -13.67 -2.95
N LEU A 84 11.28 -12.91 -2.59
CA LEU A 84 12.57 -12.85 -3.30
C LEU A 84 13.61 -13.72 -2.59
N GLN A 85 14.51 -14.35 -3.36
CA GLN A 85 15.75 -14.93 -2.84
C GLN A 85 16.85 -13.87 -2.84
N LEU A 86 17.29 -13.41 -1.66
CA LEU A 86 18.35 -12.38 -1.56
C LEU A 86 19.76 -12.99 -1.66
N ASN A 87 19.93 -14.17 -1.06
CA ASN A 87 21.13 -15.02 -1.12
C ASN A 87 20.68 -16.46 -0.82
N PRO A 88 21.51 -17.52 -0.92
CA PRO A 88 21.06 -18.91 -0.82
C PRO A 88 20.25 -19.28 0.45
N ASN A 89 20.48 -18.59 1.57
CA ASN A 89 19.86 -18.91 2.87
C ASN A 89 18.82 -17.87 3.32
N VAL A 90 18.66 -16.76 2.60
CA VAL A 90 17.80 -15.65 3.00
C VAL A 90 16.78 -15.33 1.91
N THR A 91 15.52 -15.41 2.31
CA THR A 91 14.38 -14.92 1.51
C THR A 91 13.72 -13.73 2.17
N GLU A 92 13.11 -12.87 1.36
CA GLU A 92 12.34 -11.73 1.85
C GLU A 92 10.98 -11.66 1.16
N ARG A 93 9.91 -11.55 1.95
CA ARG A 93 8.59 -11.21 1.44
C ARG A 93 8.48 -9.70 1.28
N ILE A 94 8.17 -9.23 0.07
CA ILE A 94 8.13 -7.81 -0.25
C ILE A 94 6.91 -7.46 -1.11
N ASN A 95 6.39 -6.25 -0.91
CA ASN A 95 5.30 -5.73 -1.73
C ASN A 95 5.77 -5.39 -3.15
N ILE A 96 4.98 -5.70 -4.17
CA ILE A 96 5.32 -5.46 -5.58
C ILE A 96 5.62 -3.98 -5.89
N ARG A 97 5.13 -3.03 -5.08
CA ARG A 97 5.43 -1.60 -5.23
C ARG A 97 6.89 -1.24 -4.93
N ARG A 98 7.59 -2.09 -4.16
CA ARG A 98 8.99 -1.90 -3.75
C ARG A 98 9.98 -2.59 -4.67
N ILE A 99 9.53 -3.19 -5.77
CA ILE A 99 10.38 -3.85 -6.76
C ILE A 99 10.07 -3.33 -8.16
N GLN A 100 10.95 -3.61 -9.10
CA GLN A 100 10.73 -3.38 -10.53
C GLN A 100 11.39 -4.50 -11.35
N PRO A 101 10.82 -4.87 -12.51
CA PRO A 101 11.44 -5.85 -13.39
C PRO A 101 12.87 -5.45 -13.75
N TYR A 102 13.80 -6.40 -13.63
CA TYR A 102 15.14 -6.24 -14.18
C TYR A 102 15.05 -6.38 -15.70
N ARG A 103 15.40 -5.32 -16.41
CA ARG A 103 15.61 -5.34 -17.85
C ARG A 103 17.13 -5.34 -18.01
N GLY A 104 17.68 -6.50 -18.36
CA GLY A 104 19.10 -6.65 -18.68
C GLY A 104 19.50 -5.76 -19.85
#